data_AF-A0A8T4YVP8-F1
#
_entry.id   AF-A0A8T4YVP8-F1
#
_cell.length_a   1.000
_cell.length_b   1.000
_cell.length_c   1.000
_cell.angle_alpha   90.00
_cell.angle_beta   90.00
_cell.angle_gamma   90.00
#
_symmetry.space_group_name_H-M   'P 1'
#
loop_
_entity.id
_entity.type
_entity.pdbx_description
1 polymer ?
#
loop_
_entity_poly.entity_id
_entity_poly.type
_entity_poly.pdbx_seq_one_letter_code
_entity_poly.pdbx_strand_id
1 'polypeptide(L)'
;MTKIEGEGEFLCPSCGNMISPEDESNLNYEIIDVKTDSRGRLKELLIVCKKCGSKIRLEGFELLAKLEDLEESDEMSEEIEE
;
A
#
# COMPACT_ATOMS: atom_id res chain seq x y z
N MET A 1 -4.40 -2.11 20.84
CA MET A 1 -3.93 -1.96 19.45
C MET A 1 -4.92 -2.70 18.57
N THR A 2 -5.68 -1.98 17.76
CA THR A 2 -6.67 -2.59 16.87
C THR A 2 -5.92 -3.22 15.71
N LYS A 3 -6.00 -4.54 15.62
CA LYS A 3 -5.45 -5.32 14.51
C LYS A 3 -6.26 -4.89 13.27
N ILE A 4 -5.60 -4.24 12.31
CA ILE A 4 -6.22 -3.92 11.02
C ILE A 4 -6.28 -5.22 10.20
N GLU A 5 -7.32 -6.02 10.46
CA GLU A 5 -7.74 -7.08 9.57
C GLU A 5 -8.61 -6.41 8.50
N GLY A 6 -8.00 -6.03 7.38
CA GLY A 6 -8.70 -5.37 6.30
C GLY A 6 -7.99 -5.58 4.98
N GLU A 7 -8.76 -5.70 3.90
CA GLU A 7 -8.30 -5.84 2.51
C GLU A 7 -7.65 -4.54 1.97
N GLY A 8 -7.08 -3.73 2.87
CA GLY A 8 -6.52 -2.41 2.58
C GLY A 8 -7.48 -1.23 2.84
N GLU A 9 -8.70 -1.49 3.29
CA GLU A 9 -9.67 -0.44 3.62
C GLU A 9 -9.30 0.29 4.93
N PHE A 10 -9.40 1.62 4.93
CA PHE A 10 -9.16 2.43 6.12
C PHE A 10 -10.01 3.69 6.14
N LEU A 11 -10.13 4.29 7.33
CA LEU A 11 -10.87 5.54 7.51
C LEU A 11 -9.91 6.72 7.39
N CYS A 12 -10.31 7.73 6.63
CA CYS A 12 -9.61 9.00 6.56
C CYS A 12 -9.40 9.56 7.98
N PRO A 13 -8.16 9.81 8.40
CA PRO A 13 -7.87 10.24 9.77
C PRO A 13 -8.46 11.61 10.10
N SER A 14 -8.79 12.42 9.09
CA SER A 14 -9.35 13.76 9.29
C SER A 14 -10.87 13.79 9.39
N CYS A 15 -11.60 12.92 8.68
CA CYS A 15 -13.06 13.03 8.56
C CYS A 15 -13.82 11.70 8.69
N GLY A 16 -13.11 10.59 8.83
CA GLY A 16 -13.69 9.25 8.93
C GLY A 16 -14.34 8.75 7.64
N ASN A 17 -14.03 9.33 6.47
CA ASN A 17 -14.47 8.74 5.20
C ASN A 17 -13.79 7.40 4.98
N MET A 18 -14.54 6.39 4.54
CA MET A 18 -13.94 5.13 4.12
C MET A 18 -13.15 5.34 2.83
N ILE A 19 -11.91 4.85 2.82
CA ILE A 19 -11.02 4.79 1.68
C ILE A 19 -10.71 3.32 1.47
N SER A 20 -11.12 2.79 0.33
CA SER A 20 -10.91 1.41 -0.06
C SER A 20 -10.05 1.36 -1.32
N PRO A 21 -9.06 0.46 -1.41
CA PRO A 21 -8.28 0.28 -2.62
C PRO A 21 -9.13 -0.20 -3.81
N GLU A 22 -10.27 -0.83 -3.55
CA GLU A 22 -11.22 -1.28 -4.58
C GLU A 22 -12.10 -0.14 -5.14
N ASP A 23 -12.04 1.05 -4.55
CA ASP A 23 -12.81 2.18 -5.02
C ASP A 23 -12.23 2.79 -6.30
N GLU A 24 -12.66 2.26 -7.45
CA GLU A 24 -12.29 2.76 -8.79
C GLU A 24 -13.06 4.03 -9.19
N SER A 25 -14.04 4.46 -8.38
CA SER A 25 -14.93 5.57 -8.75
C SER A 25 -14.23 6.94 -8.74
N ASN A 26 -13.02 7.04 -8.16
CA ASN A 26 -12.30 8.29 -7.91
C ASN A 26 -13.11 9.33 -7.09
N LEU A 27 -14.18 8.90 -6.42
CA LEU A 27 -15.07 9.78 -5.66
C LEU A 27 -14.60 9.96 -4.22
N ASN A 28 -13.92 8.97 -3.63
CA ASN A 28 -13.50 9.04 -2.23
C ASN A 28 -12.08 9.58 -2.05
N TYR A 29 -11.18 9.31 -2.98
CA TYR A 29 -9.80 9.77 -2.94
C TYR A 29 -9.20 9.96 -4.34
N GLU A 30 -8.01 10.57 -4.38
CA GLU A 30 -7.18 10.72 -5.58
C GLU A 30 -5.72 10.47 -5.21
N ILE A 31 -4.99 9.75 -6.07
CA ILE A 31 -3.55 9.53 -5.93
C ILE A 31 -2.83 10.76 -6.47
N ILE A 32 -1.99 11.37 -5.64
CA ILE A 32 -1.25 12.59 -5.97
C ILE A 32 0.21 12.29 -6.28
N ASP A 33 0.81 11.35 -5.56
CA ASP A 33 2.21 10.98 -5.74
C ASP A 33 2.45 9.52 -5.38
N VAL A 34 3.37 8.89 -6.11
CA VAL A 34 3.79 7.50 -5.92
C VAL A 34 5.31 7.47 -5.97
N LYS A 35 5.94 7.01 -4.89
CA LYS A 35 7.39 6.82 -4.84
C LYS A 35 7.71 5.34 -4.81
N THR A 36 8.58 4.95 -5.72
CA THR A 36 9.12 3.60 -5.82
C THR A 36 10.61 3.57 -5.53
N ASP A 37 11.12 2.40 -5.18
CA ASP A 37 12.56 2.16 -5.09
C ASP A 37 13.19 1.85 -6.47
N SER A 38 14.50 1.60 -6.49
CA SER A 38 15.22 1.27 -7.73
C SER A 38 14.79 -0.04 -8.38
N ARG A 39 14.10 -0.92 -7.63
CA ARG A 39 13.52 -2.18 -8.13
C ARG A 39 12.05 -1.99 -8.56
N GLY A 40 11.50 -0.78 -8.44
CA GLY A 40 10.11 -0.49 -8.78
C GLY A 40 9.12 -0.77 -7.65
N ARG A 41 9.57 -1.14 -6.45
CA ARG A 41 8.70 -1.48 -5.31
C ARG A 41 8.16 -0.23 -4.64
N LEU A 42 6.91 -0.26 -4.22
CA LEU A 42 6.24 0.88 -3.59
C LEU A 42 6.94 1.24 -2.26
N LYS A 43 7.22 2.52 -2.05
CA LYS A 43 7.82 3.06 -0.81
C LYS A 43 6.91 4.04 -0.10
N GLU A 44 6.25 4.90 -0.87
CA GLU A 44 5.37 5.92 -0.33
C GLU A 44 4.23 6.16 -1.31
N LEU A 45 3.01 6.30 -0.80
CA LEU A 45 1.83 6.66 -1.57
C LEU A 45 1.17 7.87 -0.92
N LEU A 46 1.02 8.96 -1.68
CA LEU A 46 0.34 10.16 -1.23
C LEU A 46 -1.02 10.25 -1.90
N ILE A 47 -2.08 10.25 -1.10
CA ILE A 47 -3.46 10.40 -1.59
C ILE A 47 -4.13 11.62 -0.97
N VAL A 48 -5.15 12.15 -1.62
CA VAL A 48 -6.02 13.20 -1.10
C VAL A 48 -7.41 12.65 -0.93
N CYS A 49 -7.98 12.83 0.26
CA CYS A 49 -9.39 12.54 0.51
C CYS A 49 -10.25 13.57 -0.24
N LYS A 50 -11.12 13.12 -1.14
CA LYS A 50 -12.01 14.01 -1.91
C LYS A 50 -13.13 14.62 -1.07
N LYS A 51 -13.47 14.01 0.07
CA LYS A 51 -14.51 14.51 0.98
C LYS A 51 -14.08 15.72 1.81
N CYS A 52 -12.84 15.73 2.32
CA CYS A 52 -12.36 16.79 3.22
C CYS A 52 -11.09 17.50 2.72
N GLY A 53 -10.48 17.03 1.64
CA GLY A 53 -9.26 17.58 1.06
C GLY A 53 -7.98 17.23 1.82
N SER A 54 -8.04 16.40 2.87
CA SER A 54 -6.86 16.03 3.65
C SER A 54 -5.88 15.20 2.81
N LYS A 55 -4.60 15.54 2.87
CA LYS A 55 -3.51 14.73 2.33
C LYS A 55 -3.16 13.62 3.30
N ILE A 56 -3.12 12.39 2.82
CA ILE A 56 -2.83 11.18 3.58
C ILE A 56 -1.59 10.54 2.95
N ARG A 57 -0.57 10.32 3.78
CA ARG A 57 0.68 9.69 3.38
C ARG A 57 0.72 8.28 3.92
N LEU A 58 0.79 7.30 3.03
CA LEU A 58 0.97 5.90 3.36
C LEU A 58 2.46 5.56 3.18
N GLU A 59 3.03 4.92 4.20
CA GLU A 59 4.43 4.49 4.29
C GLU A 59 4.48 3.12 5.00
N GLY A 60 5.66 2.52 5.12
CA GLY A 60 5.81 1.20 5.74
C GLY A 60 5.75 0.02 4.76
N PHE A 61 5.82 0.30 3.44
CA PHE A 61 5.81 -0.71 2.40
C PHE A 61 7.12 -1.54 2.33
N GLU A 62 8.13 -1.21 3.14
CA GLU A 62 9.38 -1.97 3.21
C GLU A 62 9.18 -3.42 3.70
N LEU A 63 8.09 -3.70 4.40
CA LEU A 63 7.75 -5.07 4.82
C LEU A 63 7.28 -5.92 3.64
N LEU A 64 6.56 -5.34 2.68
CA LEU A 64 6.17 -6.02 1.44
C LEU A 64 7.42 -6.34 0.60
N ALA A 65 8.33 -5.39 0.48
CA ALA A 65 9.60 -5.58 -0.21
C ALA A 65 10.43 -6.74 0.39
N LYS A 66 10.42 -6.89 1.72
CA LYS A 66 11.11 -8.01 2.39
C LYS A 66 10.45 -9.36 2.14
N LEU A 67 9.13 -9.41 1.98
CA LEU A 67 8.43 -10.67 1.67
C LEU A 67 8.75 -11.12 0.25
N GLU A 68 8.75 -10.20 -0.71
CA GLU A 68 9.18 -10.49 -2.09
C GLU A 68 10.63 -11.01 -2.14
N ASP A 69 11.55 -10.35 -1.41
CA ASP A 69 12.95 -10.79 -1.35
C ASP A 69 13.12 -12.19 -0.71
N LEU A 70 12.17 -12.64 0.13
CA LEU A 70 12.16 -13.98 0.73
C LEU A 70 11.61 -15.04 -0.25
N GLU A 71 10.52 -14.74 -0.94
CA GLU A 71 9.94 -15.62 -1.97
C GLU A 71 10.94 -15.88 -3.11
N GLU A 72 11.65 -14.86 -3.59
CA GLU A 72 12.74 -15.00 -4.57
C GLU A 72 13.90 -15.89 -4.07
N SER A 73 14.10 -15.97 -2.76
CA SER A 73 15.17 -16.77 -2.15
C SER A 73 14.80 -18.24 -1.94
N ASP A 74 13.51 -18.52 -1.69
CA ASP A 74 12.97 -19.87 -1.53
C ASP A 74 12.86 -20.58 -2.89
N GLU A 75 12.40 -19.89 -3.95
CA GLU A 75 12.34 -20.46 -5.32
C GLU A 75 13.72 -20.87 -5.87
N MET A 76 14.78 -20.14 -5.50
CA MET A 76 16.14 -20.43 -5.94
C MET A 76 16.80 -21.60 -5.17
N SER A 77 16.15 -22.10 -4.12
CA SER A 77 16.56 -23.32 -3.41
C SER A 77 15.95 -24.59 -4.01
N GLU A 78 14.83 -24.49 -4.73
CA GLU A 78 14.16 -25.63 -5.39
C GLU A 78 14.80 -25.99 -6.75
N GLU A 79 15.44 -25.03 -7.45
CA GLU A 79 16.12 -25.27 -8.74
C GLU A 79 17.47 -26.02 -8.64
N ILE A 80 17.98 -26.29 -7.44
CA ILE A 80 19.30 -26.95 -7.24
C ILE A 80 19.16 -28.47 -7.09
N GLU A 81 17.94 -29.03 -7.07
CA GLU A 81 17.70 -30.47 -6.85
C GLU A 81 17.50 -31.34 -8.13
N GLU A 82 17.70 -30.82 -9.35
CA GLU A 82 17.71 -31.63 -10.59
C GLU A 82 19.10 -31.82 -11.24
#